data_AF-A0A2M6X851-F1
#
_entry.id   AF-A0A2M6X851-F1
#
_cell.length_a   1.000
_cell.length_b   1.000
_cell.length_c   1.000
_cell.angle_alpha   90.00
_cell.angle_beta   90.00
_cell.angle_gamma   90.00
#
_symmetry.space_group_name_H-M   'P 1'
#
loop_
_entity.id
_entity.type
_entity.pdbx_description
1 polymer ?
#
loop_
_entity_poly.entity_id
_entity_poly.type
_entity_poly.pdbx_seq_one_letter_code
_entity_poly.pdbx_strand_id
1 'polypeptide(L)'
;MSFNSQLFLKTVKEIGPHFELNNWAICDLSGRTIYSSAQSGADLGTLSIAAVNLFQYFAKEPGTVVISNDPFMAGPSHNAITYVTPINEAAYFVHRQFLMPMAQWGCINWNFENADVQVLQIPPTPLAQRYQVDKNILSAIASHPLATSNLMSSLESGIQKCFDVSRHLQKVFSLPGSKLTKDAIESLLELGRQLFQRKLADWPDGEVHQVVRSENNDLLLDFHVHKSESGLLFDFSKTPQSDLMQISPNTLLGALYRSVQVFTGKSVPYNHATVSMLEVMTHPRCWVSQMKPKNSFLGASQGVSLLQSAIVQSFGSWISGEKRAASHAGWTALLVQDDSGEAFFDYLPGGLGARQKGASRDRWTRDGFPAPLPTWNDIQGSTLVEPKKLSENTEGIGRGKRSGDPGVIKAYQLKKECLVGALLPIPNIAAFGIEGGGAGSPSNFMVEAPGEQRRSFTNLERRRLPAGSLITIASGGGGGLG
;
A
#
# COMPACT_ATOMS: atom_id res chain seq x y z
N MET A 1 19.22 -16.83 30.78
CA MET A 1 19.15 -17.44 29.43
C MET A 1 19.15 -16.31 28.42
N SER A 2 19.94 -16.44 27.34
CA SER A 2 19.99 -15.45 26.26
C SER A 2 18.66 -15.41 25.49
N PHE A 3 18.32 -14.22 24.98
CA PHE A 3 17.17 -14.04 24.10
C PHE A 3 17.36 -14.82 22.80
N ASN A 4 16.31 -15.53 22.34
CA ASN A 4 16.35 -16.29 21.10
C ASN A 4 15.62 -15.55 19.97
N SER A 5 16.38 -14.83 19.14
CA SER A 5 15.86 -14.05 18.02
C SER A 5 15.11 -14.90 16.97
N GLN A 6 15.50 -16.15 16.75
CA GLN A 6 14.81 -17.03 15.81
C GLN A 6 13.45 -17.48 16.35
N LEU A 7 13.38 -17.84 17.64
CA LEU A 7 12.13 -18.18 18.32
C LEU A 7 11.16 -17.00 18.33
N PHE A 8 11.67 -15.79 18.60
CA PHE A 8 10.89 -14.56 18.52
C PHE A 8 10.28 -14.37 17.12
N LEU A 9 11.11 -14.40 16.07
CA LEU A 9 10.64 -14.21 14.70
C LEU A 9 9.64 -15.29 14.26
N LYS A 10 9.82 -16.54 14.71
CA LYS A 10 8.85 -17.62 14.45
C LYS A 10 7.50 -17.30 15.10
N THR A 11 7.52 -16.96 16.38
CA THR A 11 6.29 -16.69 17.16
C THR A 11 5.55 -15.47 16.61
N VAL A 12 6.27 -14.40 16.29
CA VAL A 12 5.68 -13.17 15.77
C VAL A 12 5.07 -13.37 14.38
N LYS A 13 5.65 -14.23 13.52
CA LYS A 13 5.07 -14.56 12.21
C LYS A 13 3.71 -15.26 12.30
N GLU A 14 3.41 -15.94 13.41
CA GLU A 14 2.14 -16.65 13.61
C GLU A 14 0.99 -15.71 14.04
N ILE A 15 1.31 -14.49 14.53
CA ILE A 15 0.32 -13.51 14.99
C ILE A 15 -0.62 -13.07 13.86
N GLY A 16 -0.06 -12.77 12.68
CA GLY A 16 -0.84 -12.29 11.53
C GLY A 16 -1.95 -13.26 11.13
N PRO A 17 -1.63 -14.53 10.82
CA PRO A 17 -2.61 -15.57 10.53
C PRO A 17 -3.57 -15.86 11.69
N HIS A 18 -3.08 -15.86 12.95
CA HIS A 18 -3.91 -16.21 14.11
C HIS A 18 -4.99 -15.17 14.44
N PHE A 19 -4.73 -13.89 14.18
CA PHE A 19 -5.65 -12.78 14.49
C PHE A 19 -6.22 -12.09 13.25
N GLU A 20 -6.00 -12.66 12.06
CA GLU A 20 -6.44 -12.09 10.77
C GLU A 20 -6.00 -10.64 10.60
N LEU A 21 -4.69 -10.41 10.76
CA LEU A 21 -4.07 -9.09 10.65
C LEU A 21 -3.25 -8.96 9.38
N ASN A 22 -3.59 -7.95 8.58
CA ASN A 22 -2.92 -7.67 7.31
C ASN A 22 -1.91 -6.52 7.38
N ASN A 23 -2.09 -5.55 8.28
CA ASN A 23 -1.17 -4.43 8.45
C ASN A 23 -0.91 -4.20 9.93
N TRP A 24 0.28 -4.55 10.39
CA TRP A 24 0.64 -4.40 11.79
C TRP A 24 2.15 -4.40 12.02
N ALA A 25 2.55 -3.83 13.15
CA ALA A 25 3.94 -3.74 13.58
C ALA A 25 4.06 -3.86 15.11
N ILE A 26 5.25 -4.24 15.56
CA ILE A 26 5.70 -4.11 16.94
C ILE A 26 6.80 -3.06 16.94
N CYS A 27 6.65 -2.04 17.78
CA CYS A 27 7.58 -0.92 17.91
C CYS A 27 8.09 -0.80 19.34
N ASP A 28 9.31 -0.33 19.53
CA ASP A 28 9.79 0.03 20.86
C ASP A 28 9.27 1.40 21.33
N LEU A 29 9.62 1.80 22.56
CA LEU A 29 9.15 3.08 23.12
C LEU A 29 9.63 4.32 22.35
N SER A 30 10.72 4.21 21.60
CA SER A 30 11.26 5.27 20.74
C SER A 30 10.65 5.23 19.34
N GLY A 31 9.70 4.32 19.08
CA GLY A 31 9.06 4.12 17.79
C GLY A 31 9.92 3.40 16.76
N ARG A 32 11.02 2.76 17.18
CA ARG A 32 11.80 1.91 16.28
C ARG A 32 11.02 0.63 16.02
N THR A 33 10.75 0.34 14.76
CA THR A 33 10.12 -0.92 14.36
C THR A 33 11.02 -2.09 14.73
N ILE A 34 10.48 -3.02 15.52
CA ILE A 34 11.11 -4.30 15.87
C ILE A 34 10.75 -5.34 14.81
N TYR A 35 9.48 -5.35 14.41
CA TYR A 35 8.94 -6.22 13.37
C TYR A 35 7.74 -5.54 12.70
N SER A 36 7.56 -5.75 11.40
CA SER A 36 6.34 -5.37 10.68
C SER A 36 5.95 -6.43 9.67
N SER A 37 4.65 -6.63 9.51
CA SER A 37 4.06 -7.45 8.47
C SER A 37 3.00 -6.65 7.69
N ALA A 38 3.33 -5.41 7.33
CA ALA A 38 2.51 -4.63 6.42
C ALA A 38 2.56 -5.18 4.99
N GLN A 39 1.42 -5.14 4.32
CA GLN A 39 1.30 -5.70 2.98
C GLN A 39 1.69 -4.71 1.87
N SER A 40 1.46 -3.41 2.07
CA SER A 40 1.82 -2.34 1.13
C SER A 40 3.05 -1.56 1.60
N GLY A 41 3.81 -0.99 0.65
CA GLY A 41 4.94 -0.10 0.97
C GLY A 41 4.49 1.15 1.73
N ALA A 42 3.31 1.67 1.41
CA ALA A 42 2.73 2.84 2.09
C ALA A 42 2.43 2.54 3.56
N ASP A 43 1.85 1.37 3.85
CA ASP A 43 1.56 0.95 5.22
C ASP A 43 2.85 0.67 5.99
N LEU A 44 3.80 0.01 5.35
CA LEU A 44 5.06 -0.41 5.93
C LEU A 44 5.82 0.75 6.57
N GLY A 45 5.92 1.88 5.88
CA GLY A 45 6.63 3.06 6.36
C GLY A 45 5.85 3.92 7.37
N THR A 46 4.53 3.76 7.45
CA THR A 46 3.66 4.64 8.26
C THR A 46 3.17 4.02 9.59
N LEU A 47 3.38 2.73 9.82
CA LEU A 47 2.97 2.11 11.10
C LEU A 47 3.82 2.58 12.29
N SER A 48 5.14 2.70 12.11
CA SER A 48 6.05 3.10 13.20
C SER A 48 5.92 4.56 13.60
N ILE A 49 5.73 5.44 12.62
CA ILE A 49 5.45 6.86 12.91
C ILE A 49 4.13 7.01 13.69
N ALA A 50 3.13 6.19 13.38
CA ALA A 50 1.89 6.19 14.14
C ALA A 50 2.14 5.82 15.61
N ALA A 51 3.03 4.86 15.89
CA ALA A 51 3.42 4.56 17.26
C ALA A 51 4.01 5.80 17.96
N VAL A 52 4.98 6.48 17.35
CA VAL A 52 5.61 7.69 17.92
C VAL A 52 4.59 8.80 18.15
N ASN A 53 3.85 9.14 17.10
CA ASN A 53 2.96 10.28 17.10
C ASN A 53 1.76 10.09 18.01
N LEU A 54 1.23 8.87 18.07
CA LEU A 54 0.08 8.56 18.93
C LEU A 54 0.53 8.34 20.37
N PHE A 55 1.75 7.88 20.63
CA PHE A 55 2.23 7.54 21.98
C PHE A 55 2.07 8.67 23.01
N GLN A 56 2.23 9.93 22.59
CA GLN A 56 2.07 11.09 23.48
C GLN A 56 0.63 11.29 24.00
N TYR A 57 -0.36 10.63 23.39
CA TYR A 57 -1.78 10.72 23.75
C TYR A 57 -2.26 9.54 24.63
N PHE A 58 -1.35 8.69 25.11
CA PHE A 58 -1.66 7.49 25.90
C PHE A 58 -1.50 7.67 27.41
N ALA A 59 -2.35 6.96 28.17
CA ALA A 59 -1.93 6.34 29.42
C ALA A 59 -1.14 5.05 29.10
N LYS A 60 0.02 4.82 29.74
CA LYS A 60 0.89 3.65 29.46
C LYS A 60 0.37 2.33 30.07
N GLU A 61 -0.92 2.26 30.38
CA GLU A 61 -1.54 1.09 31.01
C GLU A 61 -2.00 0.08 29.95
N PRO A 62 -1.80 -1.23 30.17
CA PRO A 62 -2.39 -2.28 29.34
C PRO A 62 -3.90 -2.11 29.13
N GLY A 63 -4.36 -2.40 27.91
CA GLY A 63 -5.77 -2.22 27.53
C GLY A 63 -6.14 -0.79 27.13
N THR A 64 -5.16 0.10 27.01
CA THR A 64 -5.34 1.42 26.37
C THR A 64 -5.22 1.33 24.86
N VAL A 65 -6.14 1.92 24.11
CA VAL A 65 -6.09 1.99 22.64
C VAL A 65 -6.31 3.43 22.18
N VAL A 66 -5.33 3.98 21.47
CA VAL A 66 -5.49 5.26 20.75
C VAL A 66 -5.63 4.96 19.27
N ILE A 67 -6.59 5.65 18.64
CA ILE A 67 -6.87 5.54 17.22
C ILE A 67 -6.60 6.84 16.49
N SER A 68 -6.31 6.75 15.19
CA SER A 68 -6.37 7.88 14.25
C SER A 68 -6.36 7.38 12.81
N ASN A 69 -6.99 8.11 11.89
CA ASN A 69 -6.80 7.98 10.44
C ASN A 69 -6.22 9.26 9.81
N ASP A 70 -5.67 10.17 10.60
CA ASP A 70 -4.99 11.34 10.06
C ASP A 70 -3.71 10.85 9.32
N PRO A 71 -3.58 11.07 7.99
CA PRO A 71 -2.45 10.58 7.22
C PRO A 71 -1.13 11.27 7.58
N PHE A 72 -1.17 12.45 8.22
CA PHE A 72 0.03 13.11 8.70
C PHE A 72 0.51 12.55 10.03
N MET A 73 -0.39 11.91 10.78
CA MET A 73 -0.09 11.37 12.11
C MET A 73 0.08 9.86 12.12
N ALA A 74 -0.74 9.14 11.35
CA ALA A 74 -1.06 7.76 11.66
C ALA A 74 -1.14 6.83 10.46
N GLY A 75 -1.03 7.28 9.21
CA GLY A 75 -1.17 6.37 8.05
C GLY A 75 -0.94 6.99 6.69
N PRO A 76 -1.13 6.23 5.59
CA PRO A 76 -0.89 6.73 4.25
C PRO A 76 -2.10 7.45 3.64
N SER A 77 -3.32 7.25 4.18
CA SER A 77 -4.56 7.91 3.72
C SER A 77 -5.63 7.88 4.81
N HIS A 78 -6.67 8.70 4.65
CA HIS A 78 -7.82 8.77 5.58
C HIS A 78 -8.72 7.52 5.59
N ASN A 79 -8.58 6.61 4.61
CA ASN A 79 -9.47 5.46 4.44
C ASN A 79 -9.20 4.31 5.44
N ALA A 80 -8.15 4.42 6.25
CA ALA A 80 -7.77 3.40 7.20
C ALA A 80 -7.51 3.99 8.59
N ILE A 81 -8.00 3.32 9.63
CA ILE A 81 -7.74 3.65 11.02
C ILE A 81 -6.55 2.85 11.51
N THR A 82 -5.63 3.55 12.15
CA THR A 82 -4.52 2.96 12.88
C THR A 82 -4.86 2.93 14.36
N TYR A 83 -4.58 1.79 14.98
CA TYR A 83 -4.76 1.48 16.38
C TYR A 83 -3.38 1.26 16.98
N VAL A 84 -3.10 1.91 18.10
CA VAL A 84 -1.87 1.69 18.86
C VAL A 84 -2.27 1.26 20.27
N THR A 85 -1.60 0.23 20.81
CA THR A 85 -1.80 -0.26 22.18
C THR A 85 -0.45 -0.65 22.79
N PRO A 86 -0.22 -0.41 24.09
CA PRO A 86 0.94 -0.98 24.77
C PRO A 86 0.85 -2.50 24.83
N ILE A 87 2.00 -3.16 24.66
CA ILE A 87 2.19 -4.57 24.97
C ILE A 87 2.74 -4.67 26.40
N ASN A 88 3.83 -3.97 26.67
CA ASN A 88 4.50 -3.91 27.98
C ASN A 88 5.26 -2.58 28.10
N GLU A 89 6.11 -2.45 29.13
CA GLU A 89 6.92 -1.25 29.35
C GLU A 89 8.01 -1.02 28.29
N ALA A 90 8.20 -1.91 27.32
CA ALA A 90 9.26 -1.81 26.31
C ALA A 90 8.72 -1.66 24.88
N ALA A 91 7.46 -2.01 24.61
CA ALA A 91 6.94 -2.09 23.25
C ALA A 91 5.44 -1.79 23.10
N TYR A 92 5.09 -1.30 21.91
CA TYR A 92 3.73 -1.11 21.43
C TYR A 92 3.41 -2.08 20.30
N PHE A 93 2.13 -2.41 20.19
CA PHE A 93 1.54 -3.03 19.02
C PHE A 93 0.79 -1.96 18.23
N VAL A 94 1.02 -1.94 16.92
CA VAL A 94 0.34 -1.07 15.97
C VAL A 94 -0.40 -1.96 14.99
N HIS A 95 -1.67 -1.65 14.73
CA HIS A 95 -2.47 -2.32 13.71
C HIS A 95 -3.22 -1.29 12.88
N ARG A 96 -3.41 -1.55 11.60
CA ARG A 96 -4.23 -0.74 10.70
C ARG A 96 -5.29 -1.58 10.00
N GLN A 97 -6.49 -1.02 9.95
CA GLN A 97 -7.63 -1.59 9.21
C GLN A 97 -8.34 -0.50 8.43
N PHE A 98 -8.92 -0.87 7.29
CA PHE A 98 -9.78 0.05 6.53
C PHE A 98 -11.09 0.31 7.27
N LEU A 99 -11.61 1.52 7.11
CA LEU A 99 -12.88 1.95 7.70
C LEU A 99 -14.08 1.14 7.18
N MET A 100 -14.00 0.69 5.92
CA MET A 100 -15.05 -0.04 5.25
C MET A 100 -14.47 -1.10 4.29
N PRO A 101 -15.19 -2.20 4.04
CA PRO A 101 -14.84 -3.16 3.00
C PRO A 101 -14.71 -2.48 1.63
N MET A 102 -13.73 -2.91 0.82
CA MET A 102 -13.49 -2.36 -0.52
C MET A 102 -14.71 -2.42 -1.43
N ALA A 103 -15.54 -3.46 -1.32
CA ALA A 103 -16.79 -3.57 -2.09
C ALA A 103 -17.72 -2.36 -1.89
N GLN A 104 -17.60 -1.67 -0.76
CA GLN A 104 -18.37 -0.47 -0.41
C GLN A 104 -17.65 0.84 -0.79
N TRP A 105 -16.42 0.79 -1.30
CA TRP A 105 -15.66 1.99 -1.69
C TRP A 105 -16.29 2.75 -2.88
N GLY A 106 -17.27 2.13 -3.54
CA GLY A 106 -18.26 2.76 -4.41
C GLY A 106 -18.78 4.11 -3.89
N CYS A 107 -18.97 4.23 -2.57
CA CYS A 107 -19.55 5.41 -1.93
C CYS A 107 -18.53 6.48 -1.52
N ILE A 108 -17.22 6.20 -1.54
CA ILE A 108 -16.19 7.20 -1.20
C ILE A 108 -16.23 8.29 -2.27
N ASN A 109 -16.20 9.58 -1.90
CA ASN A 109 -16.15 10.63 -2.90
C ASN A 109 -14.76 10.67 -3.56
N TRP A 110 -14.66 10.10 -4.76
CA TRP A 110 -13.46 10.08 -5.57
C TRP A 110 -13.26 11.38 -6.36
N ASN A 111 -13.56 12.53 -5.76
CA ASN A 111 -13.15 13.81 -6.33
C ASN A 111 -11.64 13.97 -6.11
N PHE A 112 -10.84 13.60 -7.11
CA PHE A 112 -9.38 13.58 -7.03
C PHE A 112 -8.75 14.96 -6.81
N GLU A 113 -9.46 16.05 -7.09
CA GLU A 113 -8.95 17.40 -6.81
C GLU A 113 -8.98 17.73 -5.31
N ASN A 114 -9.89 17.11 -4.55
CA ASN A 114 -10.14 17.43 -3.14
C ASN A 114 -10.51 16.19 -2.29
N ALA A 115 -9.95 15.01 -2.61
CA ALA A 115 -10.39 13.73 -2.04
C ALA A 115 -10.29 13.69 -0.50
N ASP A 116 -9.33 14.43 0.07
CA ASP A 116 -9.10 14.50 1.52
C ASP A 116 -10.14 15.38 2.26
N VAL A 117 -10.91 16.24 1.55
CA VAL A 117 -11.83 17.23 2.16
C VAL A 117 -13.18 16.63 2.59
N GLN A 118 -13.51 15.42 2.14
CA GLN A 118 -14.83 14.79 2.40
C GLN A 118 -14.75 13.42 3.08
N VAL A 119 -13.68 13.14 3.82
CA VAL A 119 -13.54 11.92 4.60
C VAL A 119 -13.64 12.26 6.09
N LEU A 120 -14.27 11.38 6.87
CA LEU A 120 -14.24 11.48 8.33
C LEU A 120 -12.78 11.46 8.81
N GLN A 121 -12.32 12.54 9.43
CA GLN A 121 -11.00 12.60 10.05
C GLN A 121 -11.11 12.45 11.57
N ILE A 122 -10.44 11.43 12.09
CA ILE A 122 -10.32 11.12 13.51
C ILE A 122 -8.90 11.48 13.93
N PRO A 123 -8.70 12.58 14.67
CA PRO A 123 -7.40 12.93 15.24
C PRO A 123 -6.99 11.86 16.27
N PRO A 124 -5.74 11.89 16.79
CA PRO A 124 -5.32 11.02 17.88
C PRO A 124 -6.33 11.00 19.04
N THR A 125 -7.03 9.87 19.20
CA THR A 125 -8.17 9.75 20.13
C THR A 125 -8.00 8.51 21.01
N PRO A 126 -7.87 8.65 22.34
CA PRO A 126 -7.84 7.52 23.27
C PRO A 126 -9.23 6.91 23.40
N LEU A 127 -9.54 5.91 22.57
CA LEU A 127 -10.88 5.33 22.45
C LEU A 127 -11.14 4.17 23.44
N ALA A 128 -10.08 3.60 24.02
CA ALA A 128 -10.23 2.62 25.08
C ALA A 128 -9.17 2.78 26.16
N GLN A 129 -9.52 2.44 27.40
CA GLN A 129 -8.63 2.38 28.56
C GLN A 129 -9.01 1.17 29.42
N ARG A 130 -8.01 0.51 30.01
CA ARG A 130 -8.22 -0.66 30.90
C ARG A 130 -9.16 -1.72 30.32
N TYR A 131 -9.02 -2.00 29.01
CA TYR A 131 -9.84 -2.96 28.28
C TYR A 131 -11.34 -2.58 28.18
N GLN A 132 -11.67 -1.30 28.35
CA GLN A 132 -13.02 -0.76 28.23
C GLN A 132 -13.05 0.34 27.17
N VAL A 133 -13.98 0.22 26.23
CA VAL A 133 -14.22 1.21 25.16
C VAL A 133 -14.98 2.40 25.75
N ASP A 134 -14.54 3.61 25.43
CA ASP A 134 -15.30 4.82 25.73
C ASP A 134 -16.48 4.93 24.75
N LYS A 135 -17.66 4.52 25.22
CA LYS A 135 -18.88 4.52 24.42
C LYS A 135 -19.35 5.93 24.06
N ASN A 136 -19.01 6.96 24.84
CA ASN A 136 -19.40 8.33 24.55
C ASN A 136 -18.59 8.85 23.36
N ILE A 137 -17.27 8.65 23.38
CA ILE A 137 -16.39 9.02 22.27
C ILE A 137 -16.76 8.21 21.02
N LEU A 138 -16.95 6.89 21.16
CA LEU A 138 -17.35 6.03 20.05
C LEU A 138 -18.65 6.49 19.40
N SER A 139 -19.67 6.80 20.21
CA SER A 139 -20.97 7.27 19.72
C SER A 139 -20.86 8.65 19.06
N ALA A 140 -20.02 9.55 19.60
CA ALA A 140 -19.77 10.85 18.99
C ALA A 140 -19.11 10.72 17.60
N ILE A 141 -18.10 9.85 17.46
CA ILE A 141 -17.45 9.56 16.17
C ILE A 141 -18.47 8.95 15.19
N ALA A 142 -19.25 7.97 15.63
CA ALA A 142 -20.25 7.29 14.79
C ALA A 142 -21.42 8.18 14.38
N SER A 143 -21.68 9.27 15.11
CA SER A 143 -22.73 10.25 14.78
C SER A 143 -22.28 11.29 13.75
N HIS A 144 -21.01 11.27 13.33
CA HIS A 144 -20.52 12.20 12.34
C HIS A 144 -21.25 12.02 10.99
N PRO A 145 -21.61 13.09 10.26
CA PRO A 145 -22.36 12.97 8.99
C PRO A 145 -21.69 12.13 7.90
N LEU A 146 -20.35 12.03 7.95
CA LEU A 146 -19.52 11.22 7.06
C LEU A 146 -19.20 9.82 7.60
N ALA A 147 -19.71 9.46 8.78
CA ALA A 147 -19.54 8.12 9.33
C ALA A 147 -20.39 7.10 8.54
N THR A 148 -19.80 5.97 8.20
CA THR A 148 -20.55 4.85 7.62
C THR A 148 -21.42 4.17 8.67
N SER A 149 -22.51 3.53 8.24
CA SER A 149 -23.43 2.81 9.13
C SER A 149 -22.76 1.69 9.92
N ASN A 150 -21.67 1.11 9.42
CA ASN A 150 -20.88 0.06 10.07
C ASN A 150 -19.67 0.59 10.87
N LEU A 151 -19.41 1.90 10.87
CA LEU A 151 -18.19 2.47 11.48
C LEU A 151 -18.00 2.03 12.93
N MET A 152 -19.07 2.10 13.74
CA MET A 152 -19.04 1.71 15.15
C MET A 152 -18.53 0.28 15.32
N SER A 153 -19.16 -0.68 14.61
CA SER A 153 -18.76 -2.09 14.67
C SER A 153 -17.33 -2.33 14.17
N SER A 154 -16.89 -1.58 13.14
CA SER A 154 -15.52 -1.65 12.63
C SER A 154 -14.51 -1.19 13.69
N LEU A 155 -14.76 -0.05 14.35
CA LEU A 155 -13.90 0.48 15.41
C LEU A 155 -13.82 -0.49 16.60
N GLU A 156 -14.97 -1.02 17.06
CA GLU A 156 -15.02 -1.99 18.15
C GLU A 156 -14.23 -3.26 17.83
N SER A 157 -14.38 -3.80 16.62
CA SER A 157 -13.61 -4.97 16.15
C SER A 157 -12.10 -4.71 16.16
N GLY A 158 -11.66 -3.53 15.70
CA GLY A 158 -10.25 -3.14 15.72
C GLY A 158 -9.68 -3.03 17.14
N ILE A 159 -10.46 -2.47 18.08
CA ILE A 159 -10.08 -2.39 19.50
C ILE A 159 -9.98 -3.80 20.11
N GLN A 160 -10.94 -4.67 19.83
CA GLN A 160 -10.95 -6.03 20.34
C GLN A 160 -9.71 -6.81 19.86
N LYS A 161 -9.34 -6.66 18.59
CA LYS A 161 -8.06 -7.20 18.06
C LYS A 161 -6.85 -6.68 18.84
N CYS A 162 -6.79 -5.39 19.15
CA CYS A 162 -5.72 -4.84 19.99
C CYS A 162 -5.67 -5.48 21.37
N PHE A 163 -6.81 -5.70 22.02
CA PHE A 163 -6.87 -6.37 23.33
C PHE A 163 -6.37 -7.81 23.26
N ASP A 164 -6.81 -8.56 22.26
CA ASP A 164 -6.48 -9.98 22.11
C ASP A 164 -5.00 -10.18 21.78
N VAL A 165 -4.48 -9.40 20.85
CA VAL A 165 -3.06 -9.44 20.45
C VAL A 165 -2.17 -8.96 21.59
N SER A 166 -2.51 -7.87 22.28
CA SER A 166 -1.72 -7.36 23.41
C SER A 166 -1.63 -8.41 24.52
N ARG A 167 -2.75 -9.04 24.91
CA ARG A 167 -2.76 -10.13 25.91
C ARG A 167 -1.94 -11.34 25.45
N HIS A 168 -2.04 -11.72 24.19
CA HIS A 168 -1.27 -12.83 23.64
C HIS A 168 0.23 -12.53 23.66
N LEU A 169 0.64 -11.36 23.18
CA LEU A 169 2.03 -10.93 23.18
C LEU A 169 2.62 -10.81 24.59
N GLN A 170 1.84 -10.32 25.56
CA GLN A 170 2.24 -10.32 26.97
C GLN A 170 2.53 -11.73 27.50
N LYS A 171 1.65 -12.69 27.20
CA LYS A 171 1.86 -14.10 27.58
C LYS A 171 3.11 -14.66 26.92
N VAL A 172 3.26 -14.47 25.61
CA VAL A 172 4.44 -14.92 24.86
C VAL A 172 5.70 -14.32 25.49
N PHE A 173 5.78 -13.00 25.66
CA PHE A 173 6.97 -12.33 26.20
C PHE A 173 7.21 -12.57 27.69
N SER A 174 6.30 -13.24 28.40
CA SER A 174 6.54 -13.71 29.76
C SER A 174 7.31 -15.04 29.83
N LEU A 175 7.37 -15.79 28.71
CA LEU A 175 8.03 -17.10 28.67
C LEU A 175 9.57 -16.96 28.66
N PRO A 176 10.29 -17.87 29.35
CA PRO A 176 11.75 -17.88 29.34
C PRO A 176 12.35 -17.84 27.93
N GLY A 177 13.34 -16.97 27.70
CA GLY A 177 14.04 -16.84 26.40
C GLY A 177 13.32 -16.01 25.33
N SER A 178 12.11 -15.53 25.61
CA SER A 178 11.30 -14.71 24.69
C SER A 178 10.93 -13.32 25.23
N LYS A 179 11.46 -12.98 26.41
CA LYS A 179 11.26 -11.67 27.03
C LYS A 179 11.81 -10.57 26.14
N LEU A 180 10.93 -9.68 25.69
CA LEU A 180 11.27 -8.54 24.86
C LEU A 180 11.82 -7.40 25.74
N THR A 181 13.12 -7.46 26.05
CA THR A 181 13.86 -6.41 26.76
C THR A 181 14.52 -5.44 25.77
N LYS A 182 15.08 -4.33 26.27
CA LYS A 182 15.88 -3.41 25.45
C LYS A 182 17.05 -4.12 24.75
N ASP A 183 17.78 -4.98 25.45
CA ASP A 183 18.91 -5.73 24.86
C ASP A 183 18.45 -6.74 23.79
N ALA A 184 17.27 -7.35 23.98
CA ALA A 184 16.66 -8.22 22.98
C ALA A 184 16.30 -7.44 21.71
N ILE A 185 15.76 -6.22 21.88
CA ILE A 185 15.47 -5.31 20.76
C ILE A 185 16.74 -4.97 19.99
N GLU A 186 17.81 -4.55 20.68
CA GLU A 186 19.10 -4.26 20.02
C GLU A 186 19.65 -5.48 19.28
N SER A 187 19.54 -6.67 19.87
CA SER A 187 19.97 -7.93 19.23
C SER A 187 19.17 -8.25 17.95
N LEU A 188 17.86 -7.97 17.92
CA LEU A 188 17.01 -8.13 16.73
C LEU A 188 17.35 -7.12 15.64
N LEU A 189 17.61 -5.87 16.03
CA LEU A 189 18.02 -4.81 15.13
C LEU A 189 19.37 -5.14 14.49
N GLU A 190 20.35 -5.58 15.28
CA GLU A 190 21.66 -5.96 14.79
C GLU A 190 21.62 -7.19 13.86
N LEU A 191 20.79 -8.20 14.18
CA LEU A 191 20.55 -9.31 13.26
C LEU A 191 20.00 -8.83 11.91
N GLY A 192 19.03 -7.90 11.93
CA GLY A 192 18.50 -7.29 10.71
C GLY A 192 19.59 -6.56 9.91
N ARG A 193 20.45 -5.79 10.59
CA ARG A 193 21.58 -5.08 9.99
C ARG A 193 22.51 -6.02 9.25
N GLN A 194 22.97 -7.07 9.92
CA GLN A 194 23.88 -8.06 9.36
C GLN A 194 23.27 -8.80 8.16
N LEU A 195 21.99 -9.18 8.24
CA LEU A 195 21.30 -9.86 7.13
C LEU A 195 21.20 -8.98 5.88
N PHE A 196 20.93 -7.69 6.05
CA PHE A 196 20.84 -6.76 4.93
C PHE A 196 22.22 -6.42 4.36
N GLN A 197 23.24 -6.19 5.20
CA GLN A 197 24.62 -5.96 4.74
C GLN A 197 25.16 -7.14 3.94
N ARG A 198 24.89 -8.38 4.37
CA ARG A 198 25.23 -9.58 3.58
C ARG A 198 24.59 -9.58 2.20
N LYS A 199 23.35 -9.09 2.07
CA LYS A 199 22.68 -8.97 0.77
C LYS A 199 23.27 -7.86 -0.09
N LEU A 200 23.63 -6.73 0.50
CA LEU A 200 24.29 -5.63 -0.23
C LEU A 200 25.69 -6.00 -0.72
N ALA A 201 26.42 -6.86 0.00
CA ALA A 201 27.75 -7.31 -0.41
C ALA A 201 27.76 -8.01 -1.78
N ASP A 202 26.64 -8.66 -2.15
CA ASP A 202 26.48 -9.33 -3.44
C ASP A 202 26.12 -8.37 -4.59
N TRP A 203 25.86 -7.09 -4.30
CA TRP A 203 25.42 -6.10 -5.28
C TRP A 203 26.59 -5.29 -5.83
N PRO A 204 26.56 -4.87 -7.10
CA PRO A 204 27.60 -4.02 -7.67
C PRO A 204 27.71 -2.69 -6.90
N ASP A 205 28.94 -2.21 -6.72
CA ASP A 205 29.19 -0.85 -6.25
C ASP A 205 28.88 0.18 -7.34
N GLY A 206 28.62 1.41 -6.91
CA GLY A 206 28.40 2.56 -7.78
C GLY A 206 27.00 3.14 -7.67
N GLU A 207 26.53 3.69 -8.78
CA GLU A 207 25.27 4.42 -8.85
C GLU A 207 24.39 3.98 -10.02
N VAL A 208 23.08 4.12 -9.82
CA VAL A 208 22.09 4.00 -10.90
C VAL A 208 21.28 5.29 -10.96
N HIS A 209 21.10 5.82 -12.17
CA HIS A 209 20.27 6.99 -12.45
C HIS A 209 19.05 6.58 -13.25
N GLN A 210 17.87 7.07 -12.87
CA GLN A 210 16.64 6.81 -13.59
C GLN A 210 15.80 8.08 -13.67
N VAL A 211 15.27 8.31 -14.88
CA VAL A 211 14.26 9.33 -15.13
C VAL A 211 13.00 8.66 -15.64
N VAL A 212 11.87 8.98 -15.01
CA VAL A 212 10.53 8.61 -15.47
C VAL A 212 9.74 9.89 -15.68
N ARG A 213 9.17 10.03 -16.87
CA ARG A 213 8.49 11.25 -17.32
C ARG A 213 7.17 10.88 -17.97
N SER A 214 6.12 11.60 -17.62
CA SER A 214 4.84 11.47 -18.31
C SER A 214 4.88 12.12 -19.70
N GLU A 215 4.03 11.67 -20.61
CA GLU A 215 3.96 12.21 -21.98
C GLU A 215 3.71 13.73 -22.01
N ASN A 216 2.86 14.22 -21.10
CA ASN A 216 2.50 15.63 -21.00
C ASN A 216 3.49 16.47 -20.16
N ASN A 217 4.56 15.86 -19.63
CA ASN A 217 5.55 16.48 -18.74
C ASN A 217 4.97 17.08 -17.44
N ASP A 218 3.78 16.68 -17.02
CA ASP A 218 3.12 17.06 -15.76
C ASP A 218 3.63 16.25 -14.54
N LEU A 219 4.42 15.21 -14.79
CA LEU A 219 5.14 14.44 -13.77
C LEU A 219 6.56 14.12 -14.23
N LEU A 220 7.50 14.37 -13.34
CA LEU A 220 8.89 13.95 -13.45
C LEU A 220 9.29 13.24 -12.15
N LEU A 221 9.84 12.04 -12.28
CA LEU A 221 10.56 11.33 -11.22
C LEU A 221 12.00 11.17 -11.70
N ASP A 222 12.93 11.82 -11.02
CA ASP A 222 14.37 11.81 -11.33
C ASP A 222 15.11 11.46 -10.06
N PHE A 223 15.74 10.27 -10.06
CA PHE A 223 16.45 9.78 -8.90
C PHE A 223 17.77 9.11 -9.22
N HIS A 224 18.74 9.31 -8.34
CA HIS A 224 19.99 8.57 -8.30
C HIS A 224 19.98 7.66 -7.07
N VAL A 225 20.53 6.45 -7.21
CA VAL A 225 20.77 5.57 -6.06
C VAL A 225 22.25 5.27 -6.01
N HIS A 226 22.91 5.61 -4.90
CA HIS A 226 24.31 5.29 -4.64
C HIS A 226 24.38 4.18 -3.60
N LYS A 227 25.12 3.11 -3.89
CA LYS A 227 25.40 2.05 -2.91
C LYS A 227 26.76 2.29 -2.25
N SER A 228 26.79 2.19 -0.93
CA SER A 228 28.00 2.08 -0.11
C SER A 228 28.00 0.77 0.69
N GLU A 229 29.07 0.52 1.45
CA GLU A 229 29.11 -0.59 2.42
C GLU A 229 28.07 -0.41 3.55
N SER A 230 27.72 0.83 3.89
CA SER A 230 26.81 1.16 4.99
C SER A 230 25.34 1.13 4.60
N GLY A 231 25.01 1.23 3.30
CA GLY A 231 23.62 1.27 2.85
C GLY A 231 23.43 1.78 1.42
N LEU A 232 22.24 2.34 1.20
CA LEU A 232 21.80 2.92 -0.07
C LEU A 232 21.36 4.35 0.16
N LEU A 233 21.90 5.28 -0.62
CA LEU A 233 21.46 6.68 -0.67
C LEU A 233 20.57 6.88 -1.89
N PHE A 234 19.31 7.23 -1.66
CA PHE A 234 18.36 7.62 -2.70
C PHE A 234 18.30 9.14 -2.79
N ASP A 235 18.81 9.71 -3.89
CA ASP A 235 18.78 11.14 -4.15
C ASP A 235 17.65 11.49 -5.12
N PHE A 236 16.62 12.14 -4.60
CA PHE A 236 15.48 12.71 -5.32
C PHE A 236 15.57 14.24 -5.43
N SER A 237 16.74 14.85 -5.21
CA SER A 237 16.94 16.31 -5.24
C SER A 237 16.51 16.97 -6.56
N LYS A 238 16.51 16.21 -7.66
CA LYS A 238 16.04 16.64 -8.98
C LYS A 238 14.57 16.36 -9.27
N THR A 239 13.88 15.61 -8.41
CA THR A 239 12.44 15.34 -8.56
C THR A 239 11.63 16.55 -8.13
N PRO A 240 10.94 17.26 -9.04
CA PRO A 240 10.29 18.53 -8.76
C PRO A 240 8.96 18.34 -7.99
N GLN A 241 8.22 19.44 -7.83
CA GLN A 241 6.82 19.39 -7.40
C GLN A 241 5.94 18.83 -8.50
N SER A 242 4.87 18.13 -8.10
CA SER A 242 3.73 17.81 -8.94
C SER A 242 2.46 18.00 -8.11
N ASP A 243 1.42 18.51 -8.78
CA ASP A 243 0.07 18.60 -8.20
C ASP A 243 -0.78 17.36 -8.54
N LEU A 244 -0.30 16.47 -9.41
CA LEU A 244 -1.02 15.23 -9.77
C LEU A 244 -1.09 14.24 -8.60
N MET A 245 0.04 14.06 -7.92
CA MET A 245 0.14 13.17 -6.76
C MET A 245 1.34 13.54 -5.92
N GLN A 246 1.23 13.27 -4.62
CA GLN A 246 2.24 13.60 -3.62
C GLN A 246 2.27 12.47 -2.59
N ILE A 247 3.46 12.07 -2.12
CA ILE A 247 3.61 11.08 -1.05
C ILE A 247 4.34 11.69 0.14
N SER A 248 4.04 11.18 1.33
CA SER A 248 4.71 11.61 2.56
C SER A 248 6.10 10.98 2.70
N PRO A 249 7.04 11.60 3.44
CA PRO A 249 8.37 11.04 3.66
C PRO A 249 8.36 9.61 4.24
N ASN A 250 7.41 9.30 5.11
CA ASN A 250 7.27 7.96 5.69
C ASN A 250 6.75 6.96 4.66
N THR A 251 5.78 7.38 3.83
CA THR A 251 5.28 6.58 2.71
C THR A 251 6.39 6.30 1.70
N LEU A 252 7.25 7.29 1.42
CA LEU A 252 8.45 7.15 0.60
C LEU A 252 9.37 6.07 1.19
N LEU A 253 9.80 6.19 2.44
CA LEU A 253 10.70 5.20 3.07
C LEU A 253 10.15 3.77 3.01
N GLY A 254 8.86 3.58 3.27
CA GLY A 254 8.22 2.27 3.16
C GLY A 254 8.17 1.74 1.73
N ALA A 255 7.92 2.62 0.75
CA ALA A 255 7.97 2.29 -0.67
C ALA A 255 9.38 1.88 -1.11
N LEU A 256 10.41 2.66 -0.76
CA LEU A 256 11.82 2.37 -1.05
C LEU A 256 12.22 1.01 -0.47
N TYR A 257 11.93 0.79 0.82
CA TYR A 257 12.26 -0.47 1.45
C TYR A 257 11.61 -1.65 0.75
N ARG A 258 10.33 -1.53 0.41
CA ARG A 258 9.62 -2.60 -0.27
C ARG A 258 10.23 -2.89 -1.63
N SER A 259 10.65 -1.88 -2.40
CA SER A 259 11.39 -2.05 -3.65
C SER A 259 12.73 -2.77 -3.45
N VAL A 260 13.48 -2.42 -2.41
CA VAL A 260 14.75 -3.07 -2.06
C VAL A 260 14.53 -4.53 -1.61
N GLN A 261 13.45 -4.78 -0.86
CA GLN A 261 13.08 -6.10 -0.35
C GLN A 261 12.81 -7.12 -1.47
N VAL A 262 12.39 -6.66 -2.65
CA VAL A 262 12.23 -7.48 -3.85
C VAL A 262 13.53 -8.23 -4.21
N PHE A 263 14.68 -7.64 -3.91
CA PHE A 263 16.02 -8.18 -4.21
C PHE A 263 16.72 -8.78 -2.99
N THR A 264 16.49 -8.26 -1.79
CA THR A 264 17.07 -8.83 -0.56
C THR A 264 16.33 -10.07 -0.06
N GLY A 265 15.05 -10.22 -0.46
CA GLY A 265 14.20 -11.35 -0.12
C GLY A 265 13.58 -11.27 1.28
N LYS A 266 12.59 -12.14 1.55
CA LYS A 266 11.85 -12.18 2.83
C LYS A 266 12.69 -12.66 4.03
N SER A 267 13.94 -13.09 3.80
CA SER A 267 14.88 -13.44 4.87
C SER A 267 15.36 -12.22 5.63
N VAL A 268 15.38 -11.04 4.99
CA VAL A 268 15.70 -9.79 5.67
C VAL A 268 14.42 -9.24 6.31
N PRO A 269 14.38 -9.06 7.64
CA PRO A 269 13.21 -8.52 8.33
C PRO A 269 13.07 -7.03 8.08
N TYR A 270 11.84 -6.54 7.95
CA TYR A 270 11.57 -5.10 8.09
C TYR A 270 11.69 -4.72 9.57
N ASN A 271 12.72 -3.97 9.89
CA ASN A 271 12.92 -3.36 11.19
C ASN A 271 13.70 -2.05 11.06
N HIS A 272 13.78 -1.28 12.14
CA HIS A 272 14.40 0.04 12.13
C HIS A 272 15.85 0.03 11.65
N ALA A 273 16.64 -1.01 11.97
CA ALA A 273 18.02 -1.11 11.51
C ALA A 273 18.12 -1.24 9.99
N THR A 274 17.31 -2.11 9.39
CA THR A 274 17.29 -2.30 7.94
C THR A 274 16.78 -1.07 7.19
N VAL A 275 15.79 -0.36 7.75
CA VAL A 275 15.27 0.88 7.17
C VAL A 275 16.29 2.02 7.31
N SER A 276 17.03 2.08 8.43
CA SER A 276 18.05 3.11 8.67
C SER A 276 19.23 3.07 7.70
N MET A 277 19.37 1.99 6.92
CA MET A 277 20.37 1.87 5.85
C MET A 277 19.86 2.39 4.50
N LEU A 278 18.64 2.94 4.45
CA LEU A 278 18.11 3.66 3.29
C LEU A 278 18.11 5.15 3.65
N GLU A 279 19.10 5.87 3.14
CA GLU A 279 19.19 7.31 3.27
C GLU A 279 18.46 7.98 2.11
N VAL A 280 17.83 9.13 2.37
CA VAL A 280 17.00 9.83 1.40
C VAL A 280 17.38 11.30 1.35
N MET A 281 17.77 11.77 0.18
CA MET A 281 17.96 13.19 -0.11
C MET A 281 16.78 13.70 -0.93
N THR A 282 16.08 14.71 -0.41
CA THR A 282 14.93 15.36 -1.05
C THR A 282 15.01 16.86 -0.81
N HIS A 283 14.09 17.63 -1.40
CA HIS A 283 13.88 19.04 -1.09
C HIS A 283 12.41 19.30 -0.75
N PRO A 284 12.06 20.42 -0.08
CA PRO A 284 10.69 20.65 0.44
C PRO A 284 9.56 20.63 -0.60
N ARG A 285 9.88 20.79 -1.88
CA ARG A 285 8.91 20.79 -2.99
C ARG A 285 8.88 19.46 -3.76
N CYS A 286 9.69 18.48 -3.37
CA CYS A 286 9.78 17.19 -4.05
C CYS A 286 8.48 16.40 -3.87
N TRP A 287 7.78 16.04 -4.95
CA TRP A 287 6.46 15.39 -4.82
C TRP A 287 6.51 14.05 -4.11
N VAL A 288 7.68 13.38 -4.10
CA VAL A 288 7.90 12.15 -3.36
C VAL A 288 8.17 12.34 -1.85
N SER A 289 8.21 13.58 -1.36
CA SER A 289 8.53 13.86 0.04
C SER A 289 7.82 15.13 0.50
N GLN A 290 6.49 15.06 0.60
CA GLN A 290 5.63 16.15 1.05
C GLN A 290 5.15 15.91 2.47
N MET A 291 5.42 16.84 3.39
CA MET A 291 4.97 16.72 4.79
C MET A 291 3.45 16.69 4.90
N LYS A 292 2.77 17.44 4.03
CA LYS A 292 1.31 17.45 3.93
C LYS A 292 0.87 17.28 2.47
N PRO A 293 0.82 16.05 1.95
CA PRO A 293 0.32 15.81 0.60
C PRO A 293 -1.10 16.35 0.43
N LYS A 294 -1.39 17.04 -0.68
CA LYS A 294 -2.74 17.55 -0.99
C LYS A 294 -3.78 16.45 -1.22
N ASN A 295 -3.32 15.31 -1.74
CA ASN A 295 -4.14 14.12 -1.96
C ASN A 295 -3.35 12.87 -1.55
N SER A 296 -3.49 12.52 -0.28
CA SER A 296 -2.80 11.37 0.33
C SER A 296 -3.19 10.04 -0.32
N PHE A 297 -4.44 9.93 -0.79
CA PHE A 297 -4.96 8.75 -1.47
C PHE A 297 -4.26 8.46 -2.80
N LEU A 298 -4.14 9.47 -3.69
CA LEU A 298 -3.45 9.31 -4.98
C LEU A 298 -1.96 9.04 -4.78
N GLY A 299 -1.35 9.67 -3.77
CA GLY A 299 0.00 9.34 -3.35
C GLY A 299 0.16 7.85 -3.02
N ALA A 300 -0.69 7.33 -2.13
CA ALA A 300 -0.62 5.94 -1.67
C ALA A 300 -0.97 4.92 -2.75
N SER A 301 -1.91 5.24 -3.65
CA SER A 301 -2.38 4.32 -4.69
C SER A 301 -1.55 4.37 -5.97
N GLN A 302 -1.30 5.57 -6.50
CA GLN A 302 -0.61 5.79 -7.77
C GLN A 302 0.88 6.06 -7.56
N GLY A 303 1.22 7.02 -6.69
CA GLY A 303 2.60 7.49 -6.49
C GLY A 303 3.54 6.41 -5.97
N VAL A 304 3.11 5.66 -4.96
CA VAL A 304 3.89 4.53 -4.41
C VAL A 304 4.13 3.46 -5.46
N SER A 305 3.10 3.09 -6.23
CA SER A 305 3.23 2.05 -7.26
C SER A 305 4.18 2.46 -8.38
N LEU A 306 4.12 3.72 -8.82
CA LEU A 306 5.04 4.28 -9.82
C LEU A 306 6.48 4.28 -9.32
N LEU A 307 6.70 4.81 -8.12
CA LEU A 307 8.03 4.84 -7.50
C LEU A 307 8.62 3.44 -7.36
N GLN A 308 7.81 2.48 -6.89
CA GLN A 308 8.25 1.10 -6.71
C GLN A 308 8.61 0.44 -8.04
N SER A 309 7.77 0.61 -9.06
CA SER A 309 8.03 0.05 -10.39
C SER A 309 9.31 0.61 -10.99
N ALA A 310 9.52 1.93 -10.88
CA ALA A 310 10.73 2.58 -11.37
C ALA A 310 11.99 2.07 -10.66
N ILE A 311 12.00 1.99 -9.32
CA ILE A 311 13.16 1.49 -8.56
C ILE A 311 13.43 0.02 -8.88
N VAL A 312 12.40 -0.82 -8.94
CA VAL A 312 12.55 -2.24 -9.28
C VAL A 312 13.13 -2.41 -10.68
N GLN A 313 12.72 -1.59 -11.65
CA GLN A 313 13.29 -1.62 -12.99
C GLN A 313 14.77 -1.19 -12.99
N SER A 314 15.12 -0.11 -12.30
CA SER A 314 16.49 0.39 -12.22
C SER A 314 17.42 -0.63 -11.55
N PHE A 315 16.98 -1.22 -10.44
CA PHE A 315 17.73 -2.27 -9.74
C PHE A 315 17.78 -3.55 -10.57
N GLY A 316 16.69 -3.90 -11.27
CA GLY A 316 16.63 -5.02 -12.18
C GLY A 316 17.57 -4.86 -13.37
N SER A 317 17.90 -3.64 -13.77
CA SER A 317 18.92 -3.39 -14.80
C SER A 317 20.33 -3.47 -14.22
N TRP A 318 20.51 -2.96 -13.00
CA TRP A 318 21.80 -2.79 -12.33
C TRP A 318 22.35 -4.06 -11.66
N ILE A 319 21.52 -4.82 -10.94
CA ILE A 319 21.94 -6.01 -10.18
C ILE A 319 22.05 -7.22 -11.11
N SER A 320 23.26 -7.74 -11.22
CA SER A 320 23.57 -8.95 -11.99
C SER A 320 22.84 -10.19 -11.43
N GLY A 321 22.28 -11.02 -12.33
CA GLY A 321 21.67 -12.30 -11.96
C GLY A 321 20.24 -12.24 -11.39
N GLU A 322 19.67 -11.04 -11.25
CA GLU A 322 18.31 -10.79 -10.77
C GLU A 322 17.57 -9.78 -11.68
N LYS A 323 17.66 -9.95 -13.01
CA LYS A 323 17.04 -8.99 -13.95
C LYS A 323 15.51 -8.93 -13.80
N ARG A 324 14.96 -7.71 -13.75
CA ARG A 324 13.52 -7.43 -13.62
C ARG A 324 13.12 -6.19 -14.42
N ALA A 325 12.14 -6.34 -15.30
CA ALA A 325 11.50 -5.22 -15.98
C ALA A 325 10.51 -4.48 -15.06
N ALA A 326 10.05 -3.30 -15.50
CA ALA A 326 9.01 -2.56 -14.78
C ALA A 326 7.70 -3.35 -14.77
N SER A 327 6.95 -3.22 -13.69
CA SER A 327 5.58 -3.75 -13.57
C SER A 327 4.56 -2.64 -13.80
N HIS A 328 3.31 -3.02 -14.02
CA HIS A 328 2.21 -2.07 -14.04
C HIS A 328 2.23 -1.15 -12.81
N ALA A 329 2.33 0.16 -13.04
CA ALA A 329 2.41 1.16 -11.99
C ALA A 329 1.03 1.76 -11.77
N GLY A 330 0.43 1.49 -10.61
CA GLY A 330 -0.77 2.18 -10.15
C GLY A 330 -1.95 1.27 -9.85
N TRP A 331 -3.09 1.89 -9.53
CA TRP A 331 -4.35 1.20 -9.34
C TRP A 331 -5.23 1.38 -10.56
N THR A 332 -5.81 0.27 -11.02
CA THR A 332 -6.91 0.23 -12.00
C THR A 332 -8.18 -0.21 -11.27
N ALA A 333 -9.17 0.66 -11.15
CA ALA A 333 -10.41 0.35 -10.45
C ALA A 333 -11.64 0.97 -11.13
N LEU A 334 -12.77 0.29 -10.98
CA LEU A 334 -14.10 0.72 -11.42
C LEU A 334 -14.96 1.06 -10.20
N LEU A 335 -15.68 2.16 -10.32
CA LEU A 335 -16.66 2.65 -9.37
C LEU A 335 -18.03 2.76 -10.05
N VAL A 336 -19.06 2.19 -9.45
CA VAL A 336 -20.45 2.38 -9.88
C VAL A 336 -21.30 2.67 -8.65
N GLN A 337 -22.14 3.69 -8.70
CA GLN A 337 -23.03 4.06 -7.60
C GLN A 337 -24.39 4.48 -8.15
N ASP A 338 -25.47 4.08 -7.51
CA ASP A 338 -26.82 4.57 -7.83
C ASP A 338 -27.28 5.70 -6.90
N ASP A 339 -28.47 6.26 -7.14
CA ASP A 339 -28.99 7.37 -6.35
C ASP A 339 -29.46 6.98 -4.94
N SER A 340 -29.63 5.68 -4.67
CA SER A 340 -29.91 5.18 -3.31
C SER A 340 -28.65 5.14 -2.44
N GLY A 341 -27.47 5.28 -3.06
CA GLY A 341 -26.17 5.13 -2.42
C GLY A 341 -25.61 3.71 -2.49
N GLU A 342 -26.32 2.76 -3.11
CA GLU A 342 -25.78 1.42 -3.40
C GLU A 342 -24.56 1.56 -4.31
N ALA A 343 -23.51 0.80 -3.99
CA ALA A 343 -22.19 1.00 -4.54
C ALA A 343 -21.55 -0.33 -4.96
N PHE A 344 -20.87 -0.31 -6.09
CA PHE A 344 -20.05 -1.40 -6.61
C PHE A 344 -18.64 -0.88 -6.89
N PHE A 345 -17.65 -1.62 -6.40
CA PHE A 345 -16.24 -1.35 -6.61
C PHE A 345 -15.57 -2.61 -7.11
N ASP A 346 -14.74 -2.49 -8.14
CA ASP A 346 -13.87 -3.58 -8.58
C ASP A 346 -12.46 -3.08 -8.86
N TYR A 347 -11.47 -3.86 -8.45
CA TYR A 347 -10.06 -3.58 -8.67
C TYR A 347 -9.47 -4.62 -9.63
N LEU A 348 -8.64 -4.15 -10.57
CA LEU A 348 -7.99 -4.98 -11.57
C LEU A 348 -6.48 -5.02 -11.28
N PRO A 349 -5.91 -6.21 -11.00
CA PRO A 349 -4.46 -6.35 -10.87
C PRO A 349 -3.79 -6.07 -12.22
N GLY A 350 -2.63 -5.42 -12.18
CA GLY A 350 -1.81 -5.17 -13.36
C GLY A 350 -0.76 -6.25 -13.59
N GLY A 351 -0.16 -6.26 -14.79
CA GLY A 351 0.87 -7.20 -15.18
C GLY A 351 2.23 -6.93 -14.53
N LEU A 352 2.94 -7.99 -14.15
CA LEU A 352 4.30 -7.95 -13.63
C LEU A 352 5.33 -7.89 -14.75
N GLY A 353 6.41 -7.14 -14.50
CA GLY A 353 7.57 -7.11 -15.40
C GLY A 353 8.26 -8.46 -15.49
N ALA A 354 8.77 -8.78 -16.67
CA ALA A 354 9.54 -9.99 -16.93
C ALA A 354 10.75 -10.11 -16.00
N ARG A 355 11.08 -11.33 -15.58
CA ARG A 355 12.18 -11.62 -14.65
C ARG A 355 13.13 -12.67 -15.21
N GLN A 356 14.41 -12.59 -14.87
CA GLN A 356 15.42 -13.57 -15.29
C GLN A 356 15.18 -14.97 -14.70
N LYS A 357 14.64 -15.04 -13.48
CA LYS A 357 14.39 -16.30 -12.75
C LYS A 357 12.95 -16.35 -12.24
N GLY A 358 12.40 -17.56 -12.23
CA GLY A 358 10.99 -17.80 -11.87
C GLY A 358 10.01 -17.43 -12.99
N ALA A 359 8.79 -17.96 -12.92
CA ALA A 359 7.72 -17.39 -13.72
C ALA A 359 7.45 -15.96 -13.24
N SER A 360 7.15 -15.05 -14.17
CA SER A 360 6.46 -13.81 -13.82
C SER A 360 5.10 -14.12 -13.17
N ARG A 361 4.45 -15.21 -13.63
CA ARG A 361 3.15 -15.76 -13.23
C ARG A 361 3.01 -16.25 -11.78
N ASP A 362 3.34 -15.44 -10.79
CA ASP A 362 2.57 -15.49 -9.53
C ASP A 362 1.19 -14.89 -9.83
N ARG A 363 0.30 -15.76 -10.28
CA ARG A 363 -1.10 -15.54 -10.65
C ARG A 363 -1.80 -14.49 -9.80
N TRP A 364 -2.39 -13.47 -10.45
CA TRP A 364 -3.53 -12.67 -9.98
C TRP A 364 -3.40 -11.91 -8.65
N THR A 365 -2.20 -11.84 -8.07
CA THR A 365 -1.96 -11.08 -6.85
C THR A 365 -0.88 -10.06 -7.13
N ARG A 366 -1.31 -8.83 -7.45
CA ARG A 366 -0.48 -7.68 -7.07
C ARG A 366 -0.19 -7.79 -5.57
N ASP A 367 1.03 -7.39 -5.23
CA ASP A 367 1.46 -6.83 -3.95
C ASP A 367 0.35 -6.75 -2.93
N GLY A 368 0.36 -7.70 -1.99
CA GLY A 368 -0.28 -7.58 -0.68
C GLY A 368 -1.44 -6.58 -0.66
N PHE A 369 -2.48 -6.85 -1.44
CA PHE A 369 -3.61 -5.95 -1.44
C PHE A 369 -4.32 -6.18 -0.10
N PRO A 370 -4.39 -5.16 0.76
CA PRO A 370 -4.66 -5.37 2.19
C PRO A 370 -6.08 -5.83 2.54
N ALA A 371 -6.97 -5.99 1.54
CA ALA A 371 -8.36 -6.40 1.69
C ALA A 371 -8.80 -7.38 0.58
N PRO A 372 -9.76 -8.28 0.87
CA PRO A 372 -10.34 -9.16 -0.15
C PRO A 372 -11.08 -8.36 -1.22
N LEU A 373 -10.89 -8.75 -2.48
CA LEU A 373 -11.62 -8.21 -3.64
C LEU A 373 -12.94 -8.94 -3.82
N PRO A 374 -13.96 -8.34 -4.49
CA PRO A 374 -15.17 -9.06 -4.86
C PRO A 374 -14.83 -10.32 -5.66
N THR A 375 -15.41 -11.43 -5.26
CA THR A 375 -15.36 -12.67 -6.04
C THR A 375 -16.20 -12.53 -7.30
N TRP A 376 -15.97 -13.39 -8.28
CA TRP A 376 -16.82 -13.42 -9.48
C TRP A 376 -18.31 -13.65 -9.14
N ASN A 377 -18.59 -14.45 -8.11
CA ASN A 377 -19.95 -14.68 -7.63
C ASN A 377 -20.56 -13.41 -7.03
N ASP A 378 -19.80 -12.64 -6.24
CA ASP A 378 -20.24 -11.35 -5.69
C ASP A 378 -20.60 -10.37 -6.81
N ILE A 379 -19.77 -10.35 -7.87
CA ILE A 379 -19.99 -9.52 -9.05
C ILE A 379 -21.27 -9.95 -9.80
N GLN A 380 -21.50 -11.25 -9.98
CA GLN A 380 -22.72 -11.76 -10.62
C GLN A 380 -23.99 -11.42 -9.84
N GLY A 381 -23.90 -11.39 -8.51
CA GLY A 381 -24.99 -11.01 -7.61
C GLY A 381 -25.26 -9.50 -7.52
N SER A 382 -24.43 -8.65 -8.11
CA SER A 382 -24.59 -7.19 -8.06
C SER A 382 -25.93 -6.74 -8.65
N THR A 383 -26.62 -5.79 -8.01
CA THR A 383 -27.83 -5.18 -8.59
C THR A 383 -27.51 -4.02 -9.53
N LEU A 384 -26.28 -3.49 -9.49
CA LEU A 384 -25.83 -2.35 -10.31
C LEU A 384 -25.30 -2.80 -11.67
N VAL A 385 -24.55 -3.90 -11.69
CA VAL A 385 -23.82 -4.37 -12.87
C VAL A 385 -24.09 -5.83 -13.20
N GLU A 386 -23.99 -6.18 -14.47
CA GLU A 386 -23.93 -7.54 -14.97
C GLU A 386 -22.55 -7.79 -15.58
N PRO A 387 -21.78 -8.80 -15.11
CA PRO A 387 -20.48 -9.12 -15.71
C PRO A 387 -20.67 -9.70 -17.11
N LYS A 388 -19.95 -9.16 -18.09
CA LYS A 388 -19.99 -9.59 -19.50
C LYS A 388 -18.69 -10.23 -19.98
N LYS A 389 -17.54 -9.88 -19.38
CA LYS A 389 -16.24 -10.43 -19.77
C LYS A 389 -15.25 -10.44 -18.61
N LEU A 390 -14.42 -11.49 -18.58
CA LEU A 390 -13.18 -11.57 -17.82
C LEU A 390 -12.15 -12.29 -18.69
N SER A 391 -11.04 -11.62 -19.01
CA SER A 391 -9.93 -12.23 -19.74
C SER A 391 -8.59 -11.60 -19.36
N GLU A 392 -7.49 -12.26 -19.72
CA GLU A 392 -6.16 -11.64 -19.67
C GLU A 392 -6.02 -10.55 -20.75
N ASN A 393 -5.27 -9.49 -20.45
CA ASN A 393 -4.89 -8.45 -21.42
C ASN A 393 -3.59 -8.83 -22.16
N THR A 394 -3.64 -9.89 -22.97
CA THR A 394 -2.45 -10.48 -23.62
C THR A 394 -1.83 -9.59 -24.68
N GLU A 395 -2.63 -8.76 -25.35
CA GLU A 395 -2.11 -7.76 -26.30
C GLU A 395 -1.33 -6.64 -25.61
N GLY A 396 -1.57 -6.47 -24.30
CA GLY A 396 -0.95 -5.45 -23.49
C GLY A 396 0.42 -5.80 -22.90
N ILE A 397 1.01 -6.95 -23.24
CA ILE A 397 2.28 -7.38 -22.64
C ILE A 397 3.49 -6.75 -23.31
N GLY A 398 4.51 -6.43 -22.51
CA GLY A 398 5.84 -6.14 -23.01
C GLY A 398 6.49 -7.42 -23.55
N ARG A 399 6.70 -7.49 -24.86
CA ARG A 399 7.30 -8.66 -25.53
C ARG A 399 8.82 -8.68 -25.35
N GLY A 400 9.40 -9.87 -25.32
CA GLY A 400 10.85 -10.10 -25.27
C GLY A 400 11.13 -11.59 -25.23
N LYS A 401 12.41 -11.99 -25.13
CA LYS A 401 12.81 -13.38 -24.82
C LYS A 401 12.04 -13.93 -23.64
N ARG A 402 11.74 -13.06 -22.68
CA ARG A 402 10.74 -13.29 -21.63
C ARG A 402 9.76 -12.13 -21.66
N SER A 403 8.50 -12.42 -21.96
CA SER A 403 7.45 -11.41 -21.95
C SER A 403 7.05 -11.07 -20.51
N GLY A 404 6.61 -9.84 -20.29
CA GLY A 404 5.92 -9.47 -19.06
C GLY A 404 4.56 -10.18 -18.95
N ASP A 405 3.96 -10.12 -17.77
CA ASP A 405 2.63 -10.67 -17.56
C ASP A 405 1.53 -9.77 -18.13
N PRO A 406 0.41 -10.37 -18.57
CA PRO A 406 -0.76 -9.62 -18.96
C PRO A 406 -1.40 -8.95 -17.74
N GLY A 407 -2.01 -7.79 -17.98
CA GLY A 407 -3.06 -7.27 -17.11
C GLY A 407 -4.35 -8.06 -17.29
N VAL A 408 -5.46 -7.43 -16.95
CA VAL A 408 -6.80 -8.03 -16.94
C VAL A 408 -7.75 -7.13 -17.72
N ILE A 409 -8.65 -7.73 -18.49
CA ILE A 409 -9.78 -7.05 -19.12
C ILE A 409 -11.05 -7.55 -18.45
N LYS A 410 -11.85 -6.62 -17.93
CA LYS A 410 -13.20 -6.90 -17.43
C LYS A 410 -14.21 -6.02 -18.14
N ALA A 411 -15.40 -6.54 -18.40
CA ALA A 411 -16.51 -5.75 -18.93
C ALA A 411 -17.80 -5.97 -18.15
N TYR A 412 -18.54 -4.89 -17.99
CA TYR A 412 -19.73 -4.78 -17.16
C TYR A 412 -20.83 -4.06 -17.92
N GLN A 413 -22.04 -4.60 -17.92
CA GLN A 413 -23.21 -3.88 -18.41
C GLN A 413 -23.97 -3.29 -17.22
N LEU A 414 -24.32 -2.00 -17.29
CA LEU A 414 -25.14 -1.37 -16.26
C LEU A 414 -26.58 -1.90 -16.30
N LYS A 415 -27.12 -2.31 -15.15
CA LYS A 415 -28.51 -2.78 -15.02
C LYS A 415 -29.52 -1.63 -14.87
N LYS A 416 -29.06 -0.48 -14.38
CA LYS A 416 -29.82 0.75 -14.17
C LYS A 416 -28.94 1.97 -14.43
N GLU A 417 -29.53 3.15 -14.51
CA GLU A 417 -28.75 4.39 -14.59
C GLU A 417 -27.91 4.53 -13.32
N CYS A 418 -26.61 4.79 -13.48
CA CYS A 418 -25.67 4.90 -12.38
C CYS A 418 -24.66 6.04 -12.64
N LEU A 419 -24.09 6.55 -11.56
CA LEU A 419 -22.86 7.33 -11.59
C LEU A 419 -21.66 6.37 -11.69
N VAL A 420 -20.83 6.56 -12.70
CA VAL A 420 -19.68 5.68 -13.00
C VAL A 420 -18.40 6.49 -12.97
N GLY A 421 -17.42 6.00 -12.21
CA GLY A 421 -16.06 6.55 -12.19
C GLY A 421 -15.03 5.46 -12.47
N ALA A 422 -13.87 5.84 -12.97
CA ALA A 422 -12.75 4.93 -13.12
C ALA A 422 -11.51 5.57 -12.50
N LEU A 423 -10.74 4.78 -11.76
CA LEU A 423 -9.39 5.14 -11.35
C LEU A 423 -8.43 4.38 -12.26
N LEU A 424 -7.71 5.10 -13.09
CA LEU A 424 -6.56 4.57 -13.84
C LEU A 424 -5.27 5.17 -13.26
N PRO A 425 -4.09 4.59 -13.55
CA PRO A 425 -2.84 5.23 -13.22
C PRO A 425 -2.70 6.59 -13.89
N ILE A 426 -2.36 7.58 -13.07
CA ILE A 426 -2.14 8.96 -13.49
C ILE A 426 -0.75 9.37 -13.01
N PRO A 427 0.13 9.79 -13.92
CA PRO A 427 -0.01 9.73 -15.36
C PRO A 427 0.09 8.28 -15.86
N ASN A 428 -0.52 8.02 -17.01
CA ASN A 428 -0.67 6.69 -17.60
C ASN A 428 0.65 6.18 -18.21
N ILE A 429 1.65 5.94 -17.37
CA ILE A 429 3.00 5.55 -17.77
C ILE A 429 3.06 4.04 -18.05
N ALA A 430 3.60 3.68 -19.21
CA ALA A 430 3.82 2.29 -19.62
C ALA A 430 4.85 1.59 -18.71
N ALA A 431 4.66 0.28 -18.49
CA ALA A 431 5.65 -0.54 -17.81
C ALA A 431 6.80 -0.86 -18.77
N PHE A 432 7.92 -0.15 -18.67
CA PHE A 432 9.06 -0.30 -19.57
C PHE A 432 9.77 -1.66 -19.44
N GLY A 433 10.17 -2.21 -20.58
CA GLY A 433 11.04 -3.38 -20.63
C GLY A 433 12.50 -3.05 -20.33
N ILE A 434 13.33 -4.08 -20.26
CA ILE A 434 14.79 -3.97 -20.07
C ILE A 434 15.53 -4.85 -21.08
N GLU A 435 16.80 -4.50 -21.36
CA GLU A 435 17.69 -5.24 -22.26
C GLU A 435 17.09 -5.50 -23.67
N GLY A 436 16.31 -4.55 -24.20
CA GLY A 436 15.67 -4.67 -25.51
C GLY A 436 14.23 -5.21 -25.47
N GLY A 437 13.73 -5.62 -24.29
CA GLY A 437 12.33 -5.97 -24.12
C GLY A 437 11.39 -4.76 -24.34
N GLY A 438 10.24 -5.03 -24.95
CA GLY A 438 9.19 -4.03 -25.19
C GLY A 438 8.46 -3.60 -23.92
N ALA A 439 7.83 -2.42 -23.97
CA ALA A 439 6.99 -1.93 -22.89
C ALA A 439 5.62 -2.62 -22.86
N GLY A 440 5.07 -2.82 -21.67
CA GLY A 440 3.68 -3.20 -21.48
C GLY A 440 2.74 -2.02 -21.72
N SER A 441 1.52 -2.31 -22.14
CA SER A 441 0.51 -1.28 -22.39
C SER A 441 0.06 -0.60 -21.08
N PRO A 442 -0.30 0.69 -21.14
CA PRO A 442 -0.98 1.38 -20.05
C PRO A 442 -2.38 0.79 -19.74
N SER A 443 -3.01 1.26 -18.65
CA SER A 443 -4.43 0.94 -18.44
C SER A 443 -5.32 1.72 -19.39
N ASN A 444 -6.50 1.18 -19.66
CA ASN A 444 -7.51 1.85 -20.46
C ASN A 444 -8.93 1.61 -19.92
N PHE A 445 -9.79 2.59 -20.13
CA PHE A 445 -11.21 2.55 -19.80
C PHE A 445 -12.04 2.94 -21.01
N MET A 446 -13.06 2.15 -21.33
CA MET A 446 -13.94 2.39 -22.46
C MET A 446 -15.41 2.31 -22.03
N VAL A 447 -16.23 3.18 -22.61
CA VAL A 447 -17.69 3.19 -22.41
C VAL A 447 -18.38 3.16 -23.77
N GLU A 448 -19.40 2.34 -23.86
CA GLU A 448 -20.32 2.26 -24.99
C GLU A 448 -21.74 2.36 -24.45
N ALA A 449 -22.31 3.56 -24.50
CA ALA A 449 -23.70 3.80 -24.11
C ALA A 449 -24.66 3.38 -25.23
N PRO A 450 -25.92 3.02 -24.93
CA PRO A 450 -26.88 2.59 -25.95
C PRO A 450 -27.05 3.64 -27.05
N GLY A 451 -26.83 3.24 -28.31
CA GLY A 451 -26.92 4.14 -29.46
C GLY A 451 -25.74 5.11 -29.65
N GLU A 452 -24.73 5.05 -28.79
CA GLU A 452 -23.51 5.85 -28.92
C GLU A 452 -22.32 5.00 -29.38
N GLN A 453 -21.36 5.65 -30.07
CA GLN A 453 -20.08 5.01 -30.36
C GLN A 453 -19.26 4.83 -29.08
N ARG A 454 -18.47 3.75 -29.06
CA ARG A 454 -17.52 3.48 -27.98
C ARG A 454 -16.50 4.61 -27.85
N ARG A 455 -16.30 5.10 -26.63
CA ARG A 455 -15.32 6.14 -26.27
C ARG A 455 -14.30 5.61 -25.29
N SER A 456 -13.05 6.05 -25.43
CA SER A 456 -11.93 5.72 -24.54
C SER A 456 -11.65 6.88 -23.59
N PHE A 457 -11.22 6.57 -22.37
CA PHE A 457 -10.89 7.53 -21.34
C PHE A 457 -9.55 7.16 -20.70
N THR A 458 -8.68 8.15 -20.48
CA THR A 458 -7.42 8.04 -19.75
C THR A 458 -7.58 8.29 -18.25
N ASN A 459 -8.70 8.91 -17.87
CA ASN A 459 -9.31 8.92 -16.56
C ASN A 459 -10.81 9.20 -16.78
N LEU A 460 -11.70 8.70 -15.92
CA LEU A 460 -13.12 9.07 -15.99
C LEU A 460 -13.54 9.71 -14.66
N GLU A 461 -13.66 11.03 -14.68
CA GLU A 461 -14.42 11.77 -13.67
C GLU A 461 -15.87 11.27 -13.66
N ARG A 462 -16.43 11.11 -12.45
CA ARG A 462 -17.75 10.50 -12.21
C ARG A 462 -18.80 10.99 -13.22
N ARG A 463 -19.25 10.11 -14.10
CA ARG A 463 -20.20 10.40 -15.18
C ARG A 463 -21.45 9.56 -15.02
N ARG A 464 -22.61 10.19 -15.20
CA ARG A 464 -23.90 9.49 -15.23
C ARG A 464 -24.05 8.75 -16.55
N LEU A 465 -24.32 7.45 -16.47
CA LEU A 465 -24.46 6.58 -17.63
C LEU A 465 -25.79 5.81 -17.54
N PRO A 466 -26.54 5.72 -18.65
CA PRO A 466 -27.84 5.06 -18.66
C PRO A 466 -27.71 3.55 -18.52
N ALA A 467 -28.82 2.91 -18.14
CA ALA A 467 -28.96 1.46 -18.16
C ALA A 467 -28.59 0.87 -19.54
N GLY A 468 -27.98 -0.31 -19.56
CA GLY A 468 -27.53 -0.97 -20.78
C GLY A 468 -26.15 -0.53 -21.28
N SER A 469 -25.56 0.55 -20.73
CA SER A 469 -24.19 0.96 -21.06
C SER A 469 -23.18 -0.15 -20.78
N LEU A 470 -22.31 -0.43 -21.75
CA LEU A 470 -21.22 -1.39 -21.62
C LEU A 470 -19.93 -0.67 -21.24
N ILE A 471 -19.39 -1.03 -20.08
CA ILE A 471 -18.15 -0.52 -19.52
C ILE A 471 -17.08 -1.59 -19.70
N THR A 472 -15.95 -1.25 -20.29
CA THR A 472 -14.78 -2.13 -20.39
C THR A 472 -13.60 -1.47 -19.72
N ILE A 473 -12.99 -2.14 -18.76
CA ILE A 473 -11.80 -1.67 -18.05
C ILE A 473 -10.67 -2.69 -18.24
N ALA A 474 -9.49 -2.19 -18.57
CA ALA A 474 -8.29 -2.99 -18.79
C ALA A 474 -7.14 -2.45 -17.95
N SER A 475 -6.55 -3.29 -17.10
CA SER A 475 -5.28 -2.96 -16.44
C SER A 475 -4.11 -3.19 -17.39
N GLY A 476 -3.03 -2.42 -17.16
CA GLY A 476 -1.83 -2.47 -17.98
C GLY A 476 -1.02 -3.76 -17.80
N GLY A 477 -0.19 -4.09 -18.78
CA GLY A 477 0.73 -5.23 -18.73
C GLY A 477 2.11 -4.84 -18.18
N GLY A 478 2.93 -5.85 -17.87
CA GLY A 478 4.33 -5.64 -17.46
C GLY A 478 5.30 -5.52 -18.62
N GLY A 479 6.47 -4.93 -18.38
CA GLY A 479 7.54 -4.81 -19.37
C GLY A 479 8.23 -6.15 -19.69
N GLY A 480 8.75 -6.28 -20.90
CA GLY A 480 9.49 -7.46 -21.36
C GLY A 480 10.97 -7.44 -20.99
N LEU A 481 11.64 -8.58 -21.17
CA LEU A 481 13.08 -8.75 -21.00
C LEU A 481 13.67 -9.43 -22.23
N GLY A 482 14.70 -8.80 -22.80
CA GLY A 482 15.62 -9.39 -23.77
C GLY A 482 15.17 -9.46 -25.22
#